data_AF-G3Y9L0-F1
#
_entry.id   AF-G3Y9L0-F1
#
_cell.length_a   1.000
_cell.length_b   1.000
_cell.length_c   1.000
_cell.angle_alpha   90.00
_cell.angle_beta   90.00
_cell.angle_gamma   90.00
#
_symmetry.space_group_name_H-M   'P 1'
#
loop_
_entity.id
_entity.type
_entity.pdbx_description
1 polymer ?
#
loop_
_entity_poly.entity_id
_entity_poly.type
_entity_poly.pdbx_seq_one_letter_code
_entity_poly.pdbx_strand_id
1 'polypeptide(L)'
;MYDCETCPRYFNSWYACRQHMNDTGHWGVRYECETCDDQFLTQREVEEHMDDYRHHAPKIPCETCGRKFYSQMSADQHMNAINHWAPTWPCETCTQMFHTEGAAEQHMQAKSHYKNYCHPCNRRFDTENNLKMHLNSKIHRGQDIFCPFCNAAFTTATGVAHHLETGSCKRATGLNRETIYKFVRSRDTQGVITRKLLEWNEDDNIQYKANSRAYNGAYWECYLCHREFNSLTALNQHLNSPVHKQKLYHCPNAKCRKQFVTIAALFNHLESESCAFMRFEKVQRQVQNVFRDQRAIAF
;
A
#
# COMPACT_ATOMS: atom_id res chain seq x y z
N MET A 1 -48.24 8.42 -60.75
CA MET A 1 -48.90 9.52 -60.02
C MET A 1 -49.62 8.89 -58.85
N TYR A 2 -49.45 9.41 -57.63
CA TYR A 2 -50.05 8.84 -56.41
C TYR A 2 -50.96 9.90 -55.80
N ASP A 3 -52.25 9.58 -55.65
CA ASP A 3 -53.28 10.46 -55.11
C ASP A 3 -53.48 10.26 -53.60
N CYS A 4 -53.83 11.34 -52.91
CA CYS A 4 -54.27 11.29 -51.52
C CYS A 4 -55.78 11.07 -51.46
N GLU A 5 -56.25 10.02 -50.81
CA GLU A 5 -57.69 9.71 -50.73
C GLU A 5 -58.46 10.74 -49.89
N THR A 6 -57.79 11.41 -48.96
CA THR A 6 -58.40 12.38 -48.02
C THR A 6 -58.40 13.81 -48.54
N CYS A 7 -57.66 14.14 -49.61
CA CYS A 7 -57.62 15.50 -50.14
C CYS A 7 -57.29 15.54 -51.64
N PRO A 8 -57.59 16.64 -52.36
CA PRO A 8 -57.45 16.69 -53.81
C PRO A 8 -55.99 16.72 -54.34
N ARG A 9 -54.97 16.45 -53.52
CA ARG A 9 -53.55 16.51 -53.91
C ARG A 9 -53.05 15.21 -54.54
N TYR A 10 -52.17 15.37 -55.52
CA TYR A 10 -51.48 14.28 -56.20
C TYR A 10 -49.96 14.51 -56.21
N PHE A 11 -49.22 13.41 -56.12
CA PHE A 11 -47.77 13.40 -55.93
C PHE A 11 -47.07 12.61 -57.02
N ASN A 12 -45.85 13.02 -57.32
CA ASN A 12 -45.01 12.41 -58.35
C ASN A 12 -44.34 11.10 -57.89
N SER A 13 -44.31 10.81 -56.59
CA SER A 13 -43.76 9.58 -56.01
C SER A 13 -44.59 9.09 -54.84
N TRP A 14 -44.57 7.77 -54.61
CA TRP A 14 -45.24 7.16 -53.47
C TRP A 14 -44.68 7.68 -52.14
N TYR A 15 -43.36 7.92 -52.07
CA TYR A 15 -42.70 8.46 -50.90
C TYR A 15 -43.22 9.86 -50.56
N ALA A 16 -43.35 10.75 -51.55
CA ALA A 16 -43.88 12.10 -51.34
C ALA A 16 -45.37 12.10 -50.93
N CYS A 17 -46.17 11.20 -51.50
CA CYS A 17 -47.57 11.01 -51.07
C CYS A 17 -47.64 10.52 -49.61
N ARG A 18 -46.80 9.54 -49.26
CA ARG A 18 -46.75 8.97 -47.90
C ARG A 18 -46.28 10.00 -46.87
N GLN A 19 -45.29 10.83 -47.22
CA GLN A 19 -44.82 11.91 -46.36
C GLN A 19 -45.93 12.95 -46.13
N HIS A 20 -46.60 13.39 -47.19
CA HIS A 20 -47.78 14.27 -47.06
C HIS A 20 -48.83 13.68 -46.11
N MET A 21 -49.17 12.41 -46.30
CA MET A 21 -50.18 11.74 -45.47
C MET A 21 -49.77 11.65 -43.99
N ASN A 22 -48.47 11.53 -43.70
CA ASN A 22 -47.94 11.57 -42.34
C ASN A 22 -47.97 13.00 -41.76
N ASP A 23 -47.54 14.00 -42.53
CA ASP A 23 -47.42 15.38 -42.06
C ASP A 23 -48.78 16.06 -41.84
N THR A 24 -49.81 15.69 -42.61
CA THR A 24 -51.16 16.27 -42.49
C THR A 24 -52.13 15.44 -41.66
N GLY A 25 -51.66 14.33 -41.05
CA GLY A 25 -52.48 13.48 -40.17
C GLY A 25 -53.70 12.84 -40.83
N HIS A 26 -53.72 12.79 -42.17
CA HIS A 26 -54.85 12.27 -42.94
C HIS A 26 -55.10 10.76 -42.76
N TRP A 27 -54.16 10.04 -42.13
CA TRP A 27 -54.33 8.65 -41.71
C TRP A 27 -55.26 8.47 -40.49
N GLY A 28 -55.61 9.56 -39.79
CA GLY A 28 -56.23 9.49 -38.46
C GLY A 28 -55.23 9.23 -37.34
N VAL A 29 -55.73 9.13 -36.11
CA VAL A 29 -54.93 8.80 -34.91
C VAL A 29 -54.34 7.41 -35.06
N ARG A 30 -53.03 7.29 -34.81
CA ARG A 30 -52.30 6.02 -34.95
C ARG A 30 -51.71 5.50 -33.64
N TYR A 31 -51.55 6.36 -32.65
CA TYR A 31 -50.92 6.03 -31.38
C TYR A 31 -51.72 6.70 -30.26
N GLU A 32 -52.07 5.93 -29.24
CA GLU A 32 -52.81 6.42 -28.07
C GLU A 32 -51.99 6.18 -26.81
N CYS A 33 -52.17 7.04 -25.81
CA CYS A 33 -51.59 6.81 -24.51
C CYS A 33 -52.40 5.75 -23.75
N GLU A 34 -51.73 4.76 -23.16
CA GLU A 34 -52.42 3.70 -22.39
C GLU A 34 -52.97 4.19 -21.04
N THR A 35 -52.57 5.39 -20.59
CA THR A 35 -52.89 5.92 -19.25
C THR A 35 -53.68 7.23 -19.26
N CYS A 36 -53.91 7.83 -20.43
CA CYS A 36 -54.78 9.00 -20.58
C CYS A 36 -55.46 8.97 -21.96
N ASP A 37 -56.41 9.87 -22.18
CA ASP A 37 -57.18 9.93 -23.43
C ASP A 37 -56.45 10.65 -24.57
N ASP A 38 -55.15 10.97 -24.41
CA ASP A 38 -54.38 11.71 -25.42
C ASP A 38 -53.96 10.82 -26.60
N GLN A 39 -54.03 11.41 -27.79
CA GLN A 39 -53.92 10.74 -29.08
C GLN A 39 -52.89 11.45 -29.98
N PHE A 40 -52.06 10.66 -30.66
CA PHE A 40 -50.90 11.13 -31.41
C PHE A 40 -50.85 10.54 -32.83
N LEU A 41 -50.24 11.29 -33.75
CA LEU A 41 -50.14 10.92 -35.17
C LEU A 41 -48.90 10.07 -35.46
N THR A 42 -47.84 10.25 -34.67
CA THR A 42 -46.56 9.55 -34.82
C THR A 42 -46.13 8.86 -33.53
N GLN A 43 -45.33 7.80 -33.69
CA GLN A 43 -44.74 7.07 -32.56
C GLN A 43 -43.86 7.97 -31.69
N ARG A 44 -43.11 8.89 -32.31
CA ARG A 44 -42.23 9.82 -31.60
C ARG A 44 -43.02 10.77 -30.69
N GLU A 45 -44.17 11.26 -31.13
CA GLU A 45 -45.01 12.16 -30.33
C GLU A 45 -45.60 11.48 -29.09
N VAL A 46 -46.04 10.21 -29.21
CA VAL A 46 -46.51 9.45 -28.04
C VAL A 46 -45.37 9.09 -27.09
N GLU A 47 -44.17 8.81 -27.60
CA GLU A 47 -42.97 8.57 -26.77
C GLU A 47 -42.56 9.83 -26.00
N GLU A 48 -42.50 10.99 -26.67
CA GLU A 48 -42.23 12.29 -26.02
C GLU A 48 -43.28 12.60 -24.94
N HIS A 49 -44.57 12.36 -25.22
CA HIS A 49 -45.63 12.50 -24.21
C HIS A 49 -45.46 11.55 -23.01
N MET A 50 -45.14 10.28 -23.26
CA MET A 50 -44.97 9.29 -22.19
C MET A 50 -43.82 9.64 -21.25
N ASP A 51 -42.75 10.25 -21.78
CA ASP A 51 -41.60 10.74 -21.02
C ASP A 51 -41.91 12.03 -20.25
N ASP A 52 -42.54 13.02 -20.90
CA ASP A 52 -42.85 14.33 -20.31
C ASP A 52 -43.84 14.21 -19.13
N TYR A 53 -44.87 13.37 -19.30
CA TYR A 53 -45.95 13.20 -18.33
C TYR A 53 -45.76 11.97 -17.43
N ARG A 54 -44.65 11.24 -17.58
CA ARG A 54 -44.29 10.05 -16.77
C ARG A 54 -45.34 8.94 -16.79
N HIS A 55 -45.92 8.71 -17.96
CA HIS A 55 -46.93 7.66 -18.18
C HIS A 55 -46.30 6.26 -18.41
N HIS A 56 -44.98 6.18 -18.65
CA HIS A 56 -44.27 4.91 -18.64
C HIS A 56 -44.30 4.23 -17.28
N ALA A 57 -44.52 2.91 -17.20
CA ALA A 57 -44.38 2.16 -15.95
C ALA A 57 -42.96 2.29 -15.35
N PRO A 58 -42.81 2.32 -14.00
CA PRO A 58 -41.51 2.50 -13.36
C PRO A 58 -40.66 1.23 -13.57
N LYS A 59 -39.50 1.40 -14.22
CA LYS A 59 -38.65 0.29 -14.69
C LYS A 59 -37.58 -0.13 -13.69
N ILE A 60 -37.20 0.73 -12.74
CA ILE A 60 -36.02 0.53 -11.88
C ILE A 60 -36.48 0.14 -10.47
N PRO A 61 -36.41 -1.14 -10.08
CA PRO A 61 -36.76 -1.56 -8.73
C PRO A 61 -35.65 -1.22 -7.74
N CYS A 62 -36.04 -0.94 -6.49
CA CYS A 62 -35.11 -1.04 -5.38
C CYS A 62 -34.93 -2.52 -5.00
N GLU A 63 -33.68 -2.94 -4.81
CA GLU A 63 -33.36 -4.34 -4.48
C GLU A 63 -33.79 -4.72 -3.06
N THR A 64 -33.89 -3.73 -2.17
CA THR A 64 -34.17 -3.92 -0.74
C THR A 64 -35.65 -3.70 -0.39
N CYS A 65 -36.38 -2.90 -1.16
CA CYS A 65 -37.83 -2.75 -0.99
C CYS A 65 -38.52 -2.77 -2.35
N GLY A 66 -39.74 -3.31 -2.42
CA GLY A 66 -40.51 -3.44 -3.67
C GLY A 66 -40.89 -2.14 -4.39
N ARG A 67 -40.34 -0.99 -3.98
CA ARG A 67 -40.56 0.32 -4.60
C ARG A 67 -39.85 0.38 -5.94
N LYS A 68 -40.51 0.95 -6.95
CA LYS A 68 -39.99 1.10 -8.32
C LYS A 68 -39.95 2.57 -8.70
N PHE A 69 -38.97 2.92 -9.53
CA PHE A 69 -38.66 4.29 -9.94
C PHE A 69 -38.64 4.41 -11.46
N TYR A 70 -38.96 5.61 -11.94
CA TYR A 70 -39.01 5.95 -13.36
C TYR A 70 -37.65 6.39 -13.92
N SER A 71 -36.73 6.82 -13.06
CA SER A 71 -35.37 7.26 -13.46
C SER A 71 -34.29 6.77 -12.48
N GLN A 72 -33.07 6.58 -12.98
CA GLN A 72 -31.93 6.16 -12.16
C GLN A 72 -31.64 7.17 -11.05
N MET A 73 -31.69 8.46 -11.35
CA MET A 73 -31.51 9.53 -10.36
C MET A 73 -32.49 9.41 -9.18
N SER A 74 -33.78 9.16 -9.47
CA SER A 74 -34.78 8.99 -8.41
C SER A 74 -34.57 7.70 -7.60
N ALA A 75 -34.09 6.63 -8.24
CA ALA A 75 -33.73 5.40 -7.55
C ALA A 75 -32.52 5.63 -6.63
N ASP A 76 -31.46 6.28 -7.12
CA ASP A 76 -30.24 6.56 -6.35
C ASP A 76 -30.53 7.48 -5.15
N GLN A 77 -31.36 8.52 -5.35
CA GLN A 77 -31.80 9.40 -4.25
C GLN A 77 -32.54 8.61 -3.16
N HIS A 78 -33.43 7.71 -3.55
CA HIS A 78 -34.09 6.81 -2.61
C HIS A 78 -33.07 5.90 -1.91
N MET A 79 -32.21 5.21 -2.65
CA MET A 79 -31.22 4.29 -2.10
C MET A 79 -30.29 4.98 -1.09
N ASN A 80 -29.91 6.24 -1.36
CA ASN A 80 -29.12 7.08 -0.45
C ASN A 80 -29.92 7.51 0.79
N ALA A 81 -31.16 8.00 0.61
CA ALA A 81 -31.96 8.56 1.70
C ALA A 81 -32.32 7.53 2.77
N ILE A 82 -32.54 6.27 2.38
CA ILE A 82 -32.89 5.18 3.31
C ILE A 82 -31.81 4.10 3.43
N ASN A 83 -30.62 4.35 2.88
CA ASN A 83 -29.45 3.47 2.94
C ASN A 83 -29.76 2.02 2.52
N HIS A 84 -30.43 1.85 1.38
CA HIS A 84 -30.78 0.54 0.81
C HIS A 84 -29.66 -0.08 -0.03
N TRP A 85 -28.53 0.61 -0.20
CA TRP A 85 -27.34 0.07 -0.84
C TRP A 85 -26.79 -1.12 -0.07
N ALA A 86 -26.30 -2.14 -0.77
CA ALA A 86 -25.58 -3.22 -0.12
C ALA A 86 -24.35 -2.67 0.64
N PRO A 87 -24.01 -3.19 1.83
CA PRO A 87 -22.84 -2.75 2.57
C PRO A 87 -21.57 -3.05 1.78
N THR A 88 -20.71 -2.04 1.59
CA THR A 88 -19.53 -2.11 0.73
C THR A 88 -18.22 -2.26 1.49
N TRP A 89 -18.22 -2.04 2.81
CA TRP A 89 -17.00 -2.00 3.62
C TRP A 89 -16.83 -3.30 4.41
N PRO A 90 -15.93 -4.21 3.99
CA PRO A 90 -15.72 -5.47 4.67
C PRO A 90 -14.90 -5.32 5.96
N CYS A 91 -15.13 -6.21 6.91
CA CYS A 91 -14.17 -6.52 7.95
C CYS A 91 -12.97 -7.31 7.38
N GLU A 92 -11.74 -7.05 7.83
CA GLU A 92 -10.57 -7.74 7.27
C GLU A 92 -10.48 -9.23 7.70
N THR A 93 -11.09 -9.61 8.82
CA THR A 93 -10.92 -10.97 9.40
C THR A 93 -12.23 -11.73 9.60
N CYS A 94 -13.40 -11.12 9.44
CA CYS A 94 -14.69 -11.80 9.51
C CYS A 94 -15.58 -11.47 8.31
N THR A 95 -16.73 -12.15 8.22
CA THR A 95 -17.65 -12.00 7.09
C THR A 95 -18.60 -10.80 7.21
N GLN A 96 -18.44 -9.96 8.24
CA GLN A 96 -19.31 -8.79 8.41
C GLN A 96 -18.95 -7.68 7.42
N MET A 97 -19.99 -7.03 6.90
CA MET A 97 -19.93 -5.92 5.96
C MET A 97 -20.64 -4.71 6.56
N PHE A 98 -20.14 -3.52 6.30
CA PHE A 98 -20.66 -2.25 6.82
C PHE A 98 -20.97 -1.28 5.68
N HIS A 99 -21.91 -0.35 5.92
CA HIS A 99 -22.28 0.66 4.91
C HIS A 99 -21.32 1.84 4.85
N THR A 100 -20.50 2.04 5.88
CA THR A 100 -19.52 3.13 5.93
C THR A 100 -18.17 2.64 6.44
N GLU A 101 -17.10 3.30 5.98
CA GLU A 101 -15.73 3.05 6.43
C GLU A 101 -15.59 3.23 7.94
N GLY A 102 -16.18 4.28 8.50
CA GLY A 102 -16.12 4.56 9.94
C GLY A 102 -16.78 3.47 10.81
N ALA A 103 -17.89 2.88 10.35
CA ALA A 103 -18.50 1.76 11.06
C ALA A 103 -17.65 0.50 11.01
N ALA A 104 -17.04 0.21 9.85
CA ALA A 104 -16.07 -0.88 9.73
C ALA A 104 -14.86 -0.66 10.66
N GLU A 105 -14.28 0.54 10.67
CA GLU A 105 -13.12 0.86 11.52
C GLU A 105 -13.46 0.76 13.02
N GLN A 106 -14.64 1.24 13.45
CA GLN A 106 -15.10 1.09 14.83
C GLN A 106 -15.25 -0.38 15.23
N HIS A 107 -15.84 -1.21 14.36
CA HIS A 107 -15.94 -2.65 14.57
C HIS A 107 -14.55 -3.29 14.69
N MET A 108 -13.64 -2.93 13.78
CA MET A 108 -12.28 -3.43 13.76
C MET A 108 -11.52 -3.06 15.04
N GLN A 109 -11.70 -1.83 15.55
CA GLN A 109 -11.13 -1.36 16.80
C GLN A 109 -11.72 -2.09 18.01
N ALA A 110 -13.04 -2.22 18.07
CA ALA A 110 -13.73 -2.85 19.21
C ALA A 110 -13.48 -4.36 19.29
N LYS A 111 -13.34 -5.03 18.14
CA LYS A 111 -13.18 -6.48 18.05
C LYS A 111 -11.74 -6.92 17.80
N SER A 112 -10.81 -5.98 17.60
CA SER A 112 -9.42 -6.30 17.23
C SER A 112 -9.33 -7.11 15.93
N HIS A 113 -10.19 -6.79 14.95
CA HIS A 113 -10.30 -7.53 13.70
C HIS A 113 -9.35 -7.05 12.59
N TYR A 114 -8.30 -6.31 12.94
CA TYR A 114 -7.26 -5.93 11.98
C TYR A 114 -6.41 -7.14 11.60
N LYS A 115 -6.07 -7.25 10.31
CA LYS A 115 -5.20 -8.29 9.76
C LYS A 115 -3.80 -8.24 10.37
N ASN A 116 -3.28 -7.02 10.58
CA ASN A 116 -1.95 -6.78 11.12
C ASN A 116 -2.03 -6.37 12.59
N TYR A 117 -2.65 -7.20 13.42
CA TYR A 117 -2.87 -6.92 14.84
C TYR A 117 -2.05 -7.83 15.75
N CYS A 118 -1.47 -7.25 16.80
CA CYS A 118 -0.88 -7.99 17.90
C CYS A 118 -1.85 -8.03 19.09
N HIS A 119 -2.51 -9.17 19.31
CA HIS A 119 -3.46 -9.34 20.41
C HIS A 119 -2.84 -9.16 21.81
N PRO A 120 -1.69 -9.77 22.15
CA PRO A 120 -1.14 -9.62 23.50
C PRO A 120 -0.69 -8.18 23.83
N CYS A 121 -0.42 -7.34 22.82
CA CYS A 121 -0.02 -5.95 23.01
C CYS A 121 -1.11 -4.93 22.68
N ASN A 122 -2.29 -5.40 22.26
CA ASN A 122 -3.41 -4.57 21.85
C ASN A 122 -3.01 -3.49 20.82
N ARG A 123 -2.17 -3.85 19.83
CA ARG A 123 -1.52 -2.90 18.91
C ARG A 123 -1.67 -3.29 17.44
N ARG A 124 -2.08 -2.32 16.60
CA ARG A 124 -2.16 -2.42 15.14
C ARG A 124 -0.85 -1.99 14.47
N PHE A 125 -0.55 -2.62 13.33
CA PHE A 125 0.59 -2.30 12.47
C PHE A 125 0.12 -2.07 11.03
N ASP A 126 0.79 -1.18 10.31
CA ASP A 126 0.40 -0.84 8.93
C ASP A 126 0.73 -1.94 7.92
N THR A 127 1.75 -2.76 8.22
CA THR A 127 2.22 -3.84 7.34
C THR A 127 2.45 -5.13 8.11
N GLU A 128 2.30 -6.26 7.42
CA GLU A 128 2.56 -7.60 7.98
C GLU A 128 4.02 -7.74 8.44
N ASN A 129 4.97 -7.14 7.69
CA ASN A 129 6.38 -7.14 8.07
C ASN A 129 6.63 -6.42 9.40
N ASN A 130 5.96 -5.27 9.62
CA ASN A 130 6.08 -4.54 10.89
C ASN A 130 5.52 -5.36 12.07
N LEU A 131 4.39 -6.06 11.87
CA LEU A 131 3.86 -6.98 12.87
C LEU A 131 4.85 -8.12 13.15
N LYS A 132 5.41 -8.76 12.13
CA LYS A 132 6.43 -9.83 12.30
C LYS A 132 7.65 -9.34 13.08
N MET A 133 8.18 -8.16 12.72
CA MET A 133 9.30 -7.56 13.45
C MET A 133 8.94 -7.24 14.90
N HIS A 134 7.72 -6.78 15.17
CA HIS A 134 7.23 -6.57 16.54
C HIS A 134 7.13 -7.88 17.33
N LEU A 135 6.59 -8.94 16.75
CA LEU A 135 6.52 -10.27 17.36
C LEU A 135 7.93 -10.86 17.61
N ASN A 136 8.94 -10.46 16.84
CA ASN A 136 10.34 -10.85 17.04
C ASN A 136 11.11 -9.91 18.00
N SER A 137 10.46 -8.90 18.57
CA SER A 137 11.07 -7.96 19.50
C SER A 137 11.08 -8.48 20.95
N LYS A 138 11.77 -7.75 21.83
CA LYS A 138 11.84 -8.02 23.30
C LYS A 138 10.50 -8.09 24.02
N ILE A 139 9.42 -7.65 23.38
CA ILE A 139 8.09 -7.62 23.95
C ILE A 139 7.49 -9.02 23.97
N HIS A 140 7.74 -9.81 22.93
CA HIS A 140 7.20 -11.17 22.78
C HIS A 140 8.26 -12.25 22.88
N ARG A 141 9.51 -11.91 22.55
CA ARG A 141 10.64 -12.84 22.58
C ARG A 141 11.59 -12.50 23.71
N GLY A 142 12.12 -13.55 24.35
CA GLY A 142 13.19 -13.44 25.33
C GLY A 142 14.49 -12.90 24.71
N GLN A 143 15.43 -12.51 25.57
CA GLN A 143 16.78 -12.16 25.14
C GLN A 143 17.63 -13.43 25.09
N ASP A 144 17.51 -14.17 24.00
CA ASP A 144 18.13 -15.50 23.87
C ASP A 144 19.53 -15.46 23.23
N ILE A 145 20.01 -14.27 22.87
CA ILE A 145 21.27 -14.08 22.16
C ILE A 145 22.19 -13.19 22.99
N PHE A 146 23.36 -13.73 23.32
CA PHE A 146 24.33 -13.05 24.17
C PHE A 146 25.54 -12.62 23.37
N CYS A 147 26.03 -11.41 23.63
CA CYS A 147 27.32 -10.97 23.12
C CYS A 147 28.42 -11.88 23.68
N PRO A 148 29.28 -12.48 22.83
CA PRO A 148 30.28 -13.45 23.28
C PRO A 148 31.37 -12.84 24.16
N PHE A 149 31.56 -11.52 24.14
CA PHE A 149 32.62 -10.83 24.89
C PHE A 149 32.11 -10.27 26.22
N CYS A 150 30.98 -9.56 26.20
CA CYS A 150 30.46 -8.87 27.39
C CYS A 150 29.25 -9.56 28.04
N ASN A 151 28.72 -10.62 27.42
CA ASN A 151 27.51 -11.33 27.84
C ASN A 151 26.25 -10.46 27.94
N ALA A 152 26.25 -9.28 27.29
CA ALA A 152 25.05 -8.48 27.17
C ALA A 152 24.00 -9.23 26.33
N ALA A 153 22.75 -9.18 26.77
CA ALA A 153 21.65 -9.94 26.19
C ALA A 153 20.89 -9.12 25.13
N PHE A 154 20.55 -9.77 24.03
CA PHE A 154 19.89 -9.21 22.85
C PHE A 154 18.82 -10.17 22.35
N THR A 155 17.85 -9.62 21.62
CA THR A 155 16.74 -10.39 21.05
C THR A 155 17.00 -10.87 19.63
N THR A 156 17.93 -10.21 18.92
CA THR A 156 18.24 -10.50 17.53
C THR A 156 19.74 -10.42 17.27
N ALA A 157 20.18 -11.17 16.26
CA ALA A 157 21.52 -11.13 15.71
C ALA A 157 21.90 -9.74 15.20
N THR A 158 20.95 -9.01 14.59
CA THR A 158 21.12 -7.59 14.26
C THR A 158 21.56 -6.77 15.47
N GLY A 159 20.96 -7.00 16.64
CA GLY A 159 21.29 -6.28 17.87
C GLY A 159 22.72 -6.51 18.34
N VAL A 160 23.19 -7.76 18.32
CA VAL A 160 24.58 -8.10 18.67
C VAL A 160 25.55 -7.51 17.66
N ALA A 161 25.28 -7.67 16.36
CA ALA A 161 26.13 -7.12 15.30
C ALA A 161 26.27 -5.59 15.42
N HIS A 162 25.17 -4.89 15.64
CA HIS A 162 25.18 -3.43 15.86
C HIS A 162 26.01 -3.06 17.10
N HIS A 163 25.79 -3.74 18.22
CA HIS A 163 26.55 -3.52 19.46
C HIS A 163 28.08 -3.63 19.27
N LEU A 164 28.52 -4.57 18.43
CA LEU A 164 29.93 -4.75 18.11
C LEU A 164 30.42 -3.72 17.07
N GLU A 165 29.64 -3.41 16.04
CA GLU A 165 30.02 -2.45 14.99
C GLU A 165 30.13 -1.02 15.50
N THR A 166 29.32 -0.63 16.48
CA THR A 166 29.37 0.71 17.10
C THR A 166 30.40 0.82 18.22
N GLY A 167 31.18 -0.23 18.49
CA GLY A 167 32.15 -0.23 19.60
C GLY A 167 31.50 -0.11 20.99
N SER A 168 30.21 -0.40 21.12
CA SER A 168 29.49 -0.31 22.40
C SER A 168 29.89 -1.43 23.38
N CYS A 169 30.61 -2.45 22.89
CA CYS A 169 31.15 -3.52 23.72
C CYS A 169 32.42 -3.07 24.47
N LYS A 170 32.27 -2.80 25.77
CA LYS A 170 33.41 -2.45 26.65
C LYS A 170 34.51 -3.51 26.73
N ARG A 171 34.19 -4.79 26.45
CA ARG A 171 35.12 -5.92 26.46
C ARG A 171 35.68 -6.27 25.08
N ALA A 172 35.24 -5.57 24.02
CA ALA A 172 35.74 -5.75 22.67
C ALA A 172 35.90 -4.38 21.99
N THR A 173 36.73 -3.53 22.60
CA THR A 173 37.00 -2.15 22.15
C THR A 173 37.70 -2.08 20.79
N GLY A 174 38.39 -3.15 20.40
CA GLY A 174 39.01 -3.28 19.07
C GLY A 174 38.05 -3.68 17.96
N LEU A 175 36.79 -4.01 18.27
CA LEU A 175 35.78 -4.33 17.26
C LEU A 175 35.03 -3.07 16.84
N ASN A 176 34.98 -2.87 15.53
CA ASN A 176 34.29 -1.80 14.83
C ASN A 176 33.90 -2.29 13.43
N ARG A 177 33.20 -1.46 12.67
CA ARG A 177 32.77 -1.78 11.30
C ARG A 177 33.91 -2.31 10.42
N GLU A 178 35.09 -1.67 10.46
CA GLU A 178 36.21 -1.99 9.58
C GLU A 178 36.88 -3.32 9.97
N THR A 179 37.11 -3.57 11.25
CA THR A 179 37.68 -4.83 11.75
C THR A 179 36.73 -6.01 11.55
N ILE A 180 35.43 -5.80 11.78
CA ILE A 180 34.40 -6.81 11.52
C ILE A 180 34.33 -7.13 10.02
N TYR A 181 34.37 -6.12 9.15
CA TYR A 181 34.40 -6.35 7.71
C TYR A 181 35.64 -7.14 7.27
N LYS A 182 36.83 -6.80 7.77
CA LYS A 182 38.07 -7.54 7.48
C LYS A 182 37.94 -9.02 7.88
N PHE A 183 37.36 -9.27 9.06
CA PHE A 183 37.11 -10.63 9.56
C PHE A 183 36.06 -11.39 8.73
N VAL A 184 34.96 -10.74 8.34
CA VAL A 184 33.91 -11.38 7.54
C VAL A 184 34.43 -11.67 6.12
N ARG A 185 35.17 -10.74 5.52
CA ARG A 185 35.79 -10.93 4.20
C ARG A 185 36.83 -12.05 4.18
N SER A 186 37.62 -12.23 5.25
CA SER A 186 38.57 -13.35 5.32
C SER A 186 37.87 -14.72 5.34
N ARG A 187 36.61 -14.76 5.77
CA ARG A 187 35.76 -15.96 5.76
C ARG A 187 34.88 -16.07 4.50
N ASP A 188 34.58 -14.97 3.83
CA ASP A 188 33.76 -14.91 2.61
C ASP A 188 34.63 -14.88 1.35
N THR A 189 35.35 -15.97 1.10
CA THR A 189 36.33 -16.06 -0.01
C THR A 189 35.67 -15.98 -1.40
N GLN A 190 34.39 -16.35 -1.50
CA GLN A 190 33.60 -16.30 -2.74
C GLN A 190 32.87 -14.96 -2.95
N GLY A 191 32.90 -14.03 -1.98
CA GLY A 191 32.19 -12.76 -2.07
C GLY A 191 30.68 -12.94 -2.14
N VAL A 192 30.14 -13.89 -1.38
CA VAL A 192 28.70 -14.17 -1.32
C VAL A 192 27.94 -13.01 -0.69
N ILE A 193 28.56 -12.32 0.27
CA ILE A 193 27.96 -11.17 0.98
C ILE A 193 28.85 -9.94 1.00
N THR A 194 30.16 -10.08 0.82
CA THR A 194 31.14 -8.98 0.87
C THR A 194 31.58 -8.53 -0.52
N ARG A 195 31.79 -7.22 -0.67
CA ARG A 195 32.37 -6.64 -1.90
C ARG A 195 33.86 -6.42 -1.73
N LYS A 196 34.64 -6.55 -2.82
CA LYS A 196 36.04 -6.11 -2.83
C LYS A 196 36.10 -4.59 -2.71
N LEU A 197 36.83 -4.10 -1.71
CA LEU A 197 37.23 -2.68 -1.65
C LEU A 197 38.08 -2.36 -2.88
N LEU A 198 37.80 -1.24 -3.54
CA LEU A 198 38.86 -0.50 -4.24
C LEU A 198 39.70 0.10 -3.11
N GLU A 199 40.96 -0.30 -2.99
CA GLU A 199 41.83 0.13 -1.89
C GLU A 199 42.02 1.65 -1.91
N TRP A 200 41.75 2.33 -0.80
CA TRP A 200 42.78 3.11 -0.09
C TRP A 200 42.33 3.54 1.32
N ASN A 201 43.31 3.43 2.23
CA ASN A 201 43.59 4.01 3.54
C ASN A 201 42.63 3.96 4.73
N GLU A 202 43.31 3.87 5.88
CA GLU A 202 42.84 4.04 7.25
C GLU A 202 42.07 5.37 7.35
N ASP A 203 40.79 5.36 7.02
CA ASP A 203 39.91 6.47 7.40
C ASP A 203 39.83 6.47 8.92
N ASP A 204 40.65 7.35 9.48
CA ASP A 204 40.67 7.79 10.86
C ASP A 204 39.26 7.98 11.40
N ASN A 205 39.13 7.95 12.72
CA ASN A 205 37.94 8.35 13.48
C ASN A 205 37.59 9.85 13.24
N ILE A 206 37.32 10.25 12.01
CA ILE A 206 36.91 11.59 11.62
C ILE A 206 35.47 11.76 12.12
N GLN A 207 35.32 12.52 13.19
CA GLN A 207 34.02 12.93 13.68
C GLN A 207 33.60 14.23 13.02
N TYR A 208 32.50 14.18 12.29
CA TYR A 208 31.91 15.34 11.65
C TYR A 208 31.09 16.14 12.67
N LYS A 209 31.28 17.46 12.68
CA LYS A 209 30.48 18.37 13.50
C LYS A 209 29.88 19.46 12.62
N ALA A 210 28.56 19.42 12.44
CA ALA A 210 27.80 20.49 11.82
C ALA A 210 27.83 21.75 12.69
N ASN A 211 27.77 22.91 12.03
CA ASN A 211 27.69 24.22 12.65
C ASN A 211 26.40 24.93 12.21
N SER A 212 26.14 26.14 12.72
CA SER A 212 24.93 26.92 12.47
C SER A 212 24.63 27.18 10.98
N ARG A 213 25.62 27.05 10.08
CA ARG A 213 25.40 27.18 8.64
C ARG A 213 24.58 26.04 8.05
N ALA A 214 24.46 24.90 8.74
CA ALA A 214 23.62 23.80 8.29
C ALA A 214 22.11 24.04 8.49
N TYR A 215 21.71 25.15 9.11
CA TYR A 215 20.30 25.49 9.30
C TYR A 215 19.76 26.27 8.09
N ASN A 216 18.72 25.75 7.45
CA ASN A 216 18.13 26.34 6.24
C ASN A 216 16.97 27.33 6.50
N GLY A 217 16.70 27.64 7.77
CA GLY A 217 15.59 28.52 8.18
C GLY A 217 14.43 27.78 8.86
N ALA A 218 14.25 26.50 8.55
CA ALA A 218 13.24 25.63 9.18
C ALA A 218 13.85 24.37 9.82
N TYR A 219 14.86 23.79 9.19
CA TYR A 219 15.46 22.53 9.59
C TYR A 219 17.00 22.56 9.49
N TRP A 220 17.64 21.61 10.16
CA TRP A 220 19.06 21.32 10.03
C TRP A 220 19.26 20.34 8.87
N GLU A 221 19.96 20.76 7.82
CA GLU A 221 20.10 20.00 6.58
C GLU A 221 21.48 19.30 6.49
N CYS A 222 21.48 18.03 6.09
CA CYS A 222 22.70 17.30 5.77
C CYS A 222 23.17 17.63 4.35
N TYR A 223 24.31 18.31 4.23
CA TYR A 223 24.90 18.66 2.93
C TYR A 223 25.30 17.48 2.02
N LEU A 224 25.41 16.26 2.57
CA LEU A 224 25.76 15.07 1.78
C LEU A 224 24.55 14.36 1.16
N CYS A 225 23.34 14.59 1.68
CA CYS A 225 22.13 13.90 1.18
C CYS A 225 20.83 14.71 1.24
N HIS A 226 20.90 15.97 1.65
CA HIS A 226 19.78 16.91 1.77
C HIS A 226 18.66 16.45 2.70
N ARG A 227 18.96 15.55 3.65
CA ARG A 227 18.00 15.19 4.71
C ARG A 227 17.89 16.29 5.74
N GLU A 228 16.65 16.56 6.13
CA GLU A 228 16.29 17.57 7.11
C GLU A 228 16.10 16.96 8.51
N PHE A 229 16.58 17.68 9.53
CA PHE A 229 16.55 17.27 10.92
C PHE A 229 16.02 18.40 11.81
N ASN A 230 15.25 18.04 12.83
CA ASN A 230 14.67 19.01 13.76
C ASN A 230 15.68 19.56 14.80
N SER A 231 16.90 19.02 14.86
CA SER A 231 17.92 19.51 15.79
C SER A 231 19.35 19.30 15.27
N LEU A 232 20.27 20.17 15.69
CA LEU A 232 21.70 20.05 15.39
C LEU A 232 22.29 18.74 15.93
N THR A 233 21.82 18.27 17.09
CA THR A 233 22.24 16.98 17.67
C THR A 233 21.86 15.82 16.76
N ALA A 234 20.63 15.82 16.21
CA ALA A 234 20.19 14.78 15.29
C ALA A 234 21.00 14.80 13.98
N LEU A 235 21.28 15.99 13.43
CA LEU A 235 22.16 16.12 12.26
C LEU A 235 23.58 15.60 12.55
N ASN A 236 24.17 15.95 13.69
CA ASN A 236 25.49 15.45 14.08
C ASN A 236 25.51 13.92 14.23
N GLN A 237 24.48 13.33 14.85
CA GLN A 237 24.36 11.87 14.93
C GLN A 237 24.27 11.23 13.54
N HIS A 238 23.53 11.85 12.62
CA HIS A 238 23.42 11.38 11.24
C HIS A 238 24.76 11.44 10.49
N LEU A 239 25.48 12.56 10.58
CA LEU A 239 26.79 12.73 9.91
C LEU A 239 27.84 11.75 10.41
N ASN A 240 27.83 11.42 11.71
CA ASN A 240 28.73 10.44 12.32
C ASN A 240 28.23 8.99 12.18
N SER A 241 27.04 8.79 11.62
CA SER A 241 26.52 7.46 11.33
C SER A 241 27.19 6.87 10.08
N PRO A 242 27.17 5.55 9.90
CA PRO A 242 27.73 4.92 8.71
C PRO A 242 26.93 5.22 7.42
N VAL A 243 25.88 6.06 7.44
CA VAL A 243 24.97 6.28 6.30
C VAL A 243 25.66 6.73 5.01
N HIS A 244 26.73 7.51 5.11
CA HIS A 244 27.52 8.00 3.96
C HIS A 244 28.76 7.15 3.66
N LYS A 245 29.04 6.12 4.47
CA LYS A 245 30.18 5.22 4.24
C LYS A 245 29.87 4.26 3.10
N GLN A 246 30.92 3.70 2.49
CA GLN A 246 30.80 2.75 1.38
C GLN A 246 29.95 1.53 1.75
N LYS A 247 29.11 1.07 0.82
CA LYS A 247 28.31 -0.15 0.98
C LYS A 247 29.20 -1.39 0.81
N LEU A 248 29.58 -1.99 1.94
CA LEU A 248 30.49 -3.13 2.01
C LEU A 248 29.80 -4.47 1.76
N TYR A 249 28.51 -4.54 2.05
CA TYR A 249 27.74 -5.79 2.03
C TYR A 249 26.64 -5.73 0.97
N HIS A 250 26.27 -6.90 0.43
CA HIS A 250 25.10 -7.05 -0.43
C HIS A 250 24.28 -8.26 -0.01
N CYS A 251 23.03 -8.28 -0.46
CA CYS A 251 22.20 -9.45 -0.29
C CYS A 251 22.76 -10.62 -1.14
N PRO A 252 22.86 -11.83 -0.58
CA PRO A 252 23.27 -13.03 -1.33
C PRO A 252 22.19 -13.51 -2.32
N ASN A 253 20.94 -13.05 -2.19
CA ASN A 253 19.88 -13.38 -3.12
C ASN A 253 20.09 -12.66 -4.46
N ALA A 254 20.32 -13.41 -5.54
CA ALA A 254 20.49 -12.86 -6.89
C ALA A 254 19.30 -11.99 -7.35
N LYS A 255 18.08 -12.25 -6.86
CA LYS A 255 16.89 -11.44 -7.15
C LYS A 255 16.85 -10.13 -6.34
N CYS A 256 17.61 -10.04 -5.24
CA CYS A 256 17.68 -8.87 -4.38
C CYS A 256 18.99 -8.10 -4.60
N ARG A 257 18.90 -6.93 -5.26
CA ARG A 257 20.09 -6.08 -5.49
C ARG A 257 20.39 -5.10 -4.36
N LYS A 258 19.84 -5.33 -3.16
CA LYS A 258 20.03 -4.43 -2.01
C LYS A 258 21.47 -4.51 -1.49
N GLN A 259 21.99 -3.36 -1.10
CA GLN A 259 23.35 -3.17 -0.62
C GLN A 259 23.31 -2.43 0.72
N PHE A 260 24.26 -2.76 1.59
CA PHE A 260 24.27 -2.34 2.99
C PHE A 260 25.65 -1.83 3.39
N VAL A 261 25.65 -0.82 4.26
CA VAL A 261 26.89 -0.23 4.77
C VAL A 261 27.47 -1.02 5.94
N THR A 262 26.61 -1.66 6.72
CA THR A 262 26.95 -2.42 7.92
C THR A 262 26.41 -3.85 7.84
N ILE A 263 27.04 -4.78 8.56
CA ILE A 263 26.56 -6.17 8.60
C ILE A 263 25.27 -6.28 9.40
N ALA A 264 25.08 -5.43 10.43
CA ALA A 264 23.81 -5.34 11.14
C ALA A 264 22.65 -4.97 10.20
N ALA A 265 22.87 -4.07 9.23
CA ALA A 265 21.83 -3.71 8.26
C ALA A 265 21.52 -4.87 7.29
N LEU A 266 22.52 -5.67 6.91
CA LEU A 266 22.30 -6.90 6.13
C LEU A 266 21.51 -7.94 6.94
N PHE A 267 21.88 -8.18 8.21
CA PHE A 267 21.15 -9.09 9.09
C PHE A 267 19.71 -8.64 9.29
N ASN A 268 19.45 -7.36 9.50
CA ASN A 268 18.09 -6.83 9.61
C ASN A 268 17.28 -7.08 8.33
N HIS A 269 17.91 -6.92 7.16
CA HIS A 269 17.26 -7.23 5.88
C HIS A 269 16.90 -8.72 5.73
N LEU A 270 17.75 -9.61 6.22
CA LEU A 270 17.51 -11.06 6.17
C LEU A 270 16.50 -11.50 7.24
N GLU A 271 16.58 -10.95 8.45
CA GLU A 271 15.65 -11.19 9.56
C GLU A 271 14.23 -10.72 9.24
N SER A 272 14.08 -9.59 8.55
CA SER A 272 12.76 -9.12 8.09
C SER A 272 12.16 -9.98 6.97
N GLU A 273 12.88 -11.00 6.48
CA GLU A 273 12.43 -11.85 5.36
C GLU A 273 12.06 -11.04 4.10
N SER A 274 12.52 -9.78 4.00
CA SER A 274 12.12 -8.81 2.97
C SER A 274 12.46 -9.26 1.55
N CYS A 275 13.39 -10.19 1.39
CA CYS A 275 13.76 -10.77 0.09
C CYS A 275 13.47 -12.27 -0.03
N ALA A 276 12.76 -12.86 0.95
CA ALA A 276 12.41 -14.28 1.03
C ALA A 276 13.59 -15.27 0.87
N PHE A 277 14.83 -14.81 1.05
CA PHE A 277 16.03 -15.63 0.85
C PHE A 277 16.31 -16.55 2.04
N MET A 278 16.12 -16.05 3.26
CA MET A 278 16.28 -16.80 4.50
C MET A 278 15.16 -16.47 5.47
N ARG A 279 14.78 -17.46 6.27
CA ARG A 279 13.84 -17.29 7.39
C ARG A 279 14.55 -16.75 8.63
N PHE A 280 13.85 -15.97 9.43
CA PHE A 280 14.36 -15.33 10.66
C PHE A 280 15.16 -16.32 11.55
N GLU A 281 14.59 -17.50 11.85
CA GLU A 281 15.23 -18.51 12.72
C GLU A 281 16.53 -19.12 12.17
N LYS A 282 16.71 -19.14 10.84
CA LYS A 282 17.96 -19.61 10.22
C LYS A 282 19.06 -18.56 10.41
N VAL A 283 18.71 -17.27 10.26
CA VAL A 283 19.64 -16.15 10.46
C VAL A 283 20.11 -16.09 11.91
N GLN A 284 19.20 -16.21 12.90
CA GLN A 284 19.57 -16.18 14.32
C GLN A 284 20.58 -17.28 14.70
N ARG A 285 20.37 -18.51 14.22
CA ARG A 285 21.27 -19.64 14.51
C ARG A 285 22.63 -19.50 13.85
N GLN A 286 22.67 -19.06 12.59
CA GLN A 286 23.94 -18.92 11.87
C GLN A 286 24.81 -17.81 12.45
N VAL A 287 24.22 -16.72 12.93
CA VAL A 287 24.99 -15.59 13.48
C VAL A 287 25.69 -15.94 14.79
N GLN A 288 25.09 -16.77 15.65
CA GLN A 288 25.79 -17.29 16.84
C GLN A 288 27.09 -18.02 16.45
N ASN A 289 27.10 -18.74 15.33
CA ASN A 289 28.27 -19.47 14.85
C ASN A 289 29.33 -18.54 14.24
N VAL A 290 28.92 -17.42 13.62
CA VAL A 290 29.86 -16.43 13.05
C VAL A 290 30.76 -15.83 14.13
N PHE A 291 30.23 -15.63 15.34
CA PHE A 291 30.94 -14.97 16.43
C PHE A 291 31.46 -15.91 17.53
N ARG A 292 31.04 -17.19 17.58
CA ARG A 292 31.47 -18.16 18.61
C ARG A 292 32.60 -19.11 18.21
N ASP A 293 32.85 -19.41 16.93
CA ASP A 293 33.90 -20.40 16.57
C ASP A 293 34.47 -20.32 15.14
N GLN A 294 35.60 -21.03 14.91
CA GLN A 294 36.44 -21.07 13.70
C GLN A 294 35.81 -21.70 12.44
N ARG A 295 34.48 -21.79 12.31
CA ARG A 295 33.85 -22.40 11.13
C ARG A 295 33.27 -21.36 10.17
N ALA A 296 33.47 -21.61 8.88
CA ALA A 296 33.04 -20.78 7.77
C ALA A 296 31.52 -20.55 7.79
N ILE A 297 31.09 -19.44 7.17
CA ILE A 297 29.69 -19.15 6.90
C ILE A 297 29.23 -20.16 5.84
N ALA A 298 28.59 -21.25 6.27
CA ALA A 298 27.92 -22.17 5.36
C ALA A 298 26.49 -21.66 5.12
N PHE A 299 26.23 -21.17 3.91
CA PHE A 299 24.91 -20.71 3.46
C PHE A 299 23.99 -21.88 3.10
#